data_AF-A0A428MLQ9-F1
#
_entry.id   AF-A0A428MLQ9-F1
#
_cell.length_a   1.000
_cell.length_b   1.000
_cell.length_c   1.000
_cell.angle_alpha   90.00
_cell.angle_beta   90.00
_cell.angle_gamma   90.00
#
_symmetry.space_group_name_H-M   'P 1'
#
loop_
_entity.id
_entity.type
_entity.pdbx_description
1 polymer ?
#
loop_
_entity_poly.entity_id
_entity_poly.type
_entity_poly.pdbx_seq_one_letter_code
_entity_poly.pdbx_strand_id
1 'polypeptide(L)'
;MTKFPHLREVLIAVAALTIGWWAHSTRPVQAQAAGPAMLNYEFNNIGPGTSLSLYNPADNTIYVYPGITSGNSRTHCSFRIRLGTPLGGPIERETCPRGSLR
;
A
#
# COMPACT_ATOMS: atom_id res chain seq x y z
N MET A 1 10.09 -15.74 51.67
CA MET A 1 9.17 -16.25 50.63
C MET A 1 8.12 -15.19 50.35
N THR A 2 8.44 -14.25 49.46
CA THR A 2 7.52 -13.19 49.03
C THR A 2 6.56 -13.75 47.98
N LYS A 3 5.32 -14.02 48.41
CA LYS A 3 4.22 -14.33 47.50
C LYS A 3 3.89 -13.04 46.76
N PHE A 4 4.03 -13.02 45.44
CA PHE A 4 3.56 -11.93 44.59
C PHE A 4 2.11 -12.24 44.21
N PRO A 5 1.10 -11.74 44.95
CA PRO A 5 -0.31 -12.10 44.73
C PRO A 5 -0.84 -11.67 43.36
N HIS A 6 -0.10 -10.83 42.64
CA HIS A 6 -0.50 -10.25 41.35
C HIS A 6 0.37 -10.69 40.15
N LEU A 7 1.26 -11.67 40.34
CA LEU A 7 2.19 -12.11 39.28
C LEU A 7 1.44 -12.66 38.07
N ARG A 8 0.31 -13.34 38.31
CA ARG A 8 -0.50 -13.96 37.27
C ARG A 8 -1.21 -12.89 36.42
N GLU A 9 -1.74 -11.87 37.06
CA GLU A 9 -2.42 -10.75 36.40
C GLU A 9 -1.42 -9.94 35.55
N VAL A 10 -0.21 -9.73 36.06
CA VAL A 10 0.87 -9.06 35.29
C VAL A 10 1.28 -9.89 34.07
N LEU A 11 1.44 -11.20 34.21
CA LEU A 11 1.77 -12.09 33.09
C LEU A 11 0.71 -12.08 31.99
N ILE A 12 -0.57 -12.08 32.37
CA ILE A 12 -1.69 -12.02 31.42
C ILE A 12 -1.70 -10.66 30.69
N ALA A 13 -1.47 -9.56 31.40
CA ALA A 13 -1.42 -8.23 30.80
C ALA A 13 -0.26 -8.09 29.79
N VAL A 14 0.92 -8.61 30.12
CA VAL A 14 2.08 -8.60 29.21
C VAL A 14 1.83 -9.47 27.97
N ALA A 15 1.21 -10.65 28.13
CA ALA A 15 0.88 -11.50 26.99
C ALA A 15 -0.13 -10.85 26.04
N ALA A 16 -1.13 -10.14 26.57
CA ALA A 16 -2.11 -9.43 25.74
C ALA A 16 -1.46 -8.27 24.95
N LEU A 17 -0.56 -7.52 25.60
CA LEU A 17 0.15 -6.41 24.96
C LEU A 17 1.10 -6.88 23.85
N THR A 18 1.81 -7.99 24.06
CA THR A 18 2.70 -8.52 23.02
C THR A 18 1.91 -9.01 21.81
N ILE A 19 0.83 -9.76 22.01
CA ILE A 19 -0.02 -10.24 20.90
C ILE A 19 -0.66 -9.07 20.13
N GLY A 20 -1.16 -8.04 20.84
CA GLY A 20 -1.72 -6.85 20.22
C GLY A 20 -0.70 -6.06 19.40
N TRP A 21 0.54 -5.96 19.89
CA TRP A 21 1.63 -5.27 19.19
C TRP A 21 2.03 -5.99 17.90
N TRP A 22 2.09 -7.32 17.91
CA TRP A 22 2.36 -8.11 16.70
C TRP A 22 1.23 -8.03 15.69
N ALA A 23 -0.03 -8.00 16.13
CA ALA A 23 -1.19 -7.86 15.25
C ALA A 23 -1.28 -6.47 14.58
N HIS A 24 -0.73 -5.43 15.20
CA HIS A 24 -0.67 -4.08 14.61
C HIS A 24 0.49 -3.90 13.62
N SER A 25 1.42 -4.88 13.53
CA SER A 25 2.53 -4.90 12.57
C SER A 25 2.12 -5.50 11.22
N THR A 26 0.89 -5.26 10.75
CA THR A 26 0.48 -5.57 9.38
C THR A 26 1.12 -4.57 8.43
N ARG A 27 2.43 -4.72 8.20
CA ARG A 27 3.11 -4.02 7.11
C ARG A 27 2.41 -4.43 5.81
N PRO A 28 1.96 -3.47 4.98
CA PRO A 28 1.37 -3.81 3.69
C PRO A 28 2.39 -4.62 2.89
N VAL A 29 1.99 -5.82 2.46
CA VAL A 29 2.84 -6.71 1.67
C VAL A 29 3.07 -6.04 0.33
N GLN A 30 4.27 -5.54 0.12
CA GLN A 30 4.69 -5.09 -1.19
C GLN A 30 5.02 -6.36 -2.03
N ALA A 31 4.00 -6.84 -2.75
CA ALA A 31 4.02 -7.49 -4.09
C ALA A 31 5.17 -7.22 -5.09
N GLN A 32 6.46 -7.19 -4.74
CA GLN A 32 7.55 -6.77 -5.64
C GLN A 32 7.46 -7.43 -7.03
N ALA A 33 7.23 -6.62 -8.07
CA ALA A 33 7.34 -7.05 -9.45
C ALA A 33 8.83 -7.10 -9.83
N ALA A 34 9.39 -8.30 -9.97
CA ALA A 34 10.74 -8.53 -10.44
C ALA A 34 10.87 -8.11 -11.92
N GLY A 35 11.49 -6.95 -12.18
CA GLY A 35 11.79 -6.45 -13.52
C GLY A 35 12.74 -5.25 -13.50
N PRO A 36 13.45 -4.96 -14.60
CA PRO A 36 14.50 -3.92 -14.67
C PRO A 36 14.01 -2.48 -14.48
N ALA A 37 12.69 -2.27 -14.42
CA ALA A 37 12.06 -1.07 -13.90
C ALA A 37 11.32 -1.46 -12.62
N MET A 38 11.90 -1.13 -11.45
CA MET A 38 11.23 -1.31 -10.16
C MET A 38 9.99 -0.42 -10.11
N LEU A 39 8.85 -0.96 -10.54
CA LEU A 39 7.57 -0.32 -10.38
C LEU A 39 7.14 -0.51 -8.92
N ASN A 40 7.00 0.58 -8.19
CA ASN A 40 6.44 0.50 -6.84
C ASN A 40 4.92 0.53 -6.98
N TYR A 41 4.20 -0.36 -6.30
CA TYR A 41 2.75 -0.28 -6.26
C TYR A 41 2.24 -0.26 -4.83
N GLU A 42 1.07 0.33 -4.67
CA GLU A 42 0.37 0.47 -3.42
C GLU A 42 -1.11 0.22 -3.66
N PHE A 43 -1.70 -0.61 -2.82
CA PHE A 43 -3.14 -0.80 -2.76
C PHE A 43 -3.69 0.13 -1.69
N ASN A 44 -4.62 0.98 -2.08
CA ASN A 44 -5.33 1.86 -1.18
C ASN A 44 -6.78 1.35 -1.01
N ASN A 45 -7.25 1.28 0.23
CA ASN A 45 -8.52 0.66 0.67
C ASN A 45 -8.65 -0.85 0.43
N ILE A 46 -9.73 -1.42 0.98
CA ILE A 46 -10.14 -2.83 0.83
C ILE A 46 -11.63 -2.85 0.43
N GLY A 47 -12.01 -3.70 -0.55
CA GLY A 47 -13.38 -3.85 -1.03
C GLY A 47 -13.70 -3.05 -2.31
N PRO A 48 -14.97 -2.64 -2.55
CA PRO A 48 -15.37 -1.99 -3.80
C PRO A 48 -14.73 -0.60 -4.04
N GLY A 49 -14.16 0.01 -2.99
CA GLY A 49 -13.39 1.25 -3.08
C GLY A 49 -11.88 1.08 -3.26
N THR A 50 -11.40 -0.14 -3.53
CA THR A 50 -9.96 -0.42 -3.67
C THR A 50 -9.39 0.25 -4.91
N SER A 51 -8.25 0.91 -4.78
CA SER A 51 -7.48 1.45 -5.90
C SER A 51 -6.04 0.99 -5.84
N LEU A 52 -5.45 0.69 -7.00
CA LEU A 52 -4.03 0.42 -7.17
C LEU A 52 -3.34 1.65 -7.72
N SER A 53 -2.34 2.16 -7.01
CA SER A 53 -1.39 3.14 -7.52
C SER A 53 -0.09 2.46 -7.90
N LEU A 54 0.47 2.82 -9.06
CA LEU A 54 1.71 2.28 -9.60
C LEU A 54 2.66 3.44 -9.91
N TYR A 55 3.76 3.55 -9.20
CA TYR A 55 4.82 4.51 -9.44
C TYR A 55 5.86 3.93 -10.40
N ASN A 56 6.08 4.64 -11.50
CA ASN A 56 7.13 4.37 -12.46
C ASN A 56 8.29 5.37 -12.28
N PRO A 57 9.49 4.89 -11.86
CA PRO A 57 10.63 5.76 -11.66
C PRO A 57 11.24 6.27 -12.99
N ALA A 58 10.97 5.61 -14.12
CA ALA A 58 11.56 6.00 -15.40
C ALA A 58 11.00 7.32 -15.94
N ASP A 59 9.72 7.59 -15.68
CA ASP A 59 9.00 8.80 -16.11
C ASP A 59 8.51 9.65 -14.92
N ASN A 60 8.90 9.28 -13.69
CA ASN A 60 8.47 9.89 -12.43
C ASN A 60 6.95 10.06 -12.35
N THR A 61 6.20 9.04 -12.75
CA THR A 61 4.75 9.10 -12.91
C THR A 61 4.05 8.05 -12.06
N ILE A 62 2.99 8.46 -11.36
CA ILE A 62 2.08 7.57 -10.63
C ILE A 62 0.84 7.33 -11.47
N TYR A 63 0.56 6.07 -11.81
CA TYR A 63 -0.63 5.62 -12.50
C TYR A 63 -1.66 5.12 -11.48
N VAL A 64 -2.92 5.52 -11.61
CA VAL A 64 -3.98 5.14 -10.66
C VAL A 64 -5.09 4.33 -11.35
N TYR A 65 -5.37 3.17 -10.79
CA TYR A 65 -6.35 2.20 -11.27
C TYR A 65 -7.41 1.94 -10.19
N PRO A 66 -8.66 2.43 -10.36
CA PRO A 66 -9.73 2.22 -9.39
C PRO A 66 -10.40 0.85 -9.59
N GLY A 67 -11.12 0.39 -8.56
CA GLY A 67 -12.00 -0.77 -8.64
C GLY A 67 -11.25 -2.09 -8.81
N ILE A 68 -10.07 -2.22 -8.18
CA ILE A 68 -9.29 -3.45 -8.22
C ILE A 68 -9.91 -4.46 -7.26
N THR A 69 -10.69 -5.40 -7.79
CA THR A 69 -11.38 -6.42 -7.01
C THR A 69 -11.07 -7.82 -7.55
N SER A 70 -11.22 -8.84 -6.71
CA SER A 70 -11.09 -10.24 -7.12
C SER A 70 -12.15 -10.57 -8.16
N GLY A 71 -11.73 -10.91 -9.38
CA GLY A 71 -12.62 -11.25 -10.50
C GLY A 71 -12.59 -10.24 -11.66
N ASN A 72 -12.01 -9.05 -11.47
CA ASN A 72 -11.82 -8.09 -12.56
C ASN A 72 -10.42 -8.22 -13.16
N SER A 73 -10.32 -8.79 -14.36
CA SER A 73 -9.06 -8.94 -15.10
C SER A 73 -8.73 -7.75 -16.00
N ARG A 74 -9.64 -6.77 -16.13
CA ARG A 74 -9.48 -5.59 -17.00
C ARG A 74 -9.72 -4.32 -16.21
N THR A 75 -8.63 -3.76 -15.71
CA THR A 75 -8.65 -2.50 -14.97
C THR A 75 -8.08 -1.40 -15.86
N HIS A 76 -8.83 -0.31 -15.98
CA HIS A 76 -8.42 0.83 -16.81
C HIS A 76 -7.72 1.88 -15.95
N CYS A 77 -6.64 2.44 -16.49
CA CYS A 77 -5.99 3.59 -15.86
C CYS A 77 -6.96 4.77 -15.88
N SER A 78 -7.26 5.32 -14.71
CA SER A 78 -8.20 6.43 -14.55
C SER A 78 -7.51 7.75 -14.83
N PHE A 79 -6.39 8.00 -14.16
CA PHE A 79 -5.55 9.17 -14.34
C PHE A 79 -4.10 8.82 -13.96
N ARG A 80 -3.17 9.61 -14.48
CA ARG A 80 -1.77 9.56 -14.06
C ARG A 80 -1.38 10.90 -13.45
N ILE A 81 -0.40 10.86 -12.58
CA ILE A 81 0.17 12.03 -11.92
C ILE A 81 1.65 12.04 -12.26
N ARG A 82 2.11 13.07 -12.96
CA ARG A 82 3.54 13.27 -13.14
C ARG A 82 4.07 14.02 -11.92
N LEU A 83 4.95 13.38 -11.17
CA LEU A 83 5.62 14.03 -10.05
C LEU A 83 6.60 15.05 -10.64
N GLY A 84 6.31 16.33 -10.40
CA GLY A 84 7.23 17.42 -10.72
C GLY A 84 8.50 17.35 -9.89
N THR A 85 9.35 18.38 -10.02
CA THR A 85 10.55 18.53 -9.19
C THR A 85 10.25 18.35 -7.70
N PRO A 86 11.18 17.78 -6.91
CA PRO A 86 10.98 17.44 -5.49
C PRO A 86 10.70 18.63 -4.56
N LEU A 87 10.65 19.86 -5.10
CA LEU A 87 10.40 21.11 -4.39
C LEU A 87 8.90 21.45 -4.21
N GLY A 88 7.98 20.52 -4.50
CA GLY A 88 6.57 20.65 -4.11
C GLY A 88 5.70 21.52 -5.01
N GLY A 89 5.86 21.41 -6.33
CA GLY A 89 4.97 22.07 -7.30
C GLY A 89 3.55 21.48 -7.32
N PRO A 90 2.57 22.18 -7.94
CA PRO A 90 1.21 21.67 -8.10
C PRO A 90 1.22 20.35 -8.86
N ILE A 91 0.41 19.40 -8.38
CA ILE A 91 0.28 18.08 -8.95
C ILE A 91 -0.95 18.07 -9.86
N GLU A 92 -0.73 17.94 -11.17
CA GLU A 92 -1.83 17.86 -12.13
C GLU A 92 -2.16 16.41 -12.49
N ARG A 93 -3.46 16.13 -12.62
CA ARG A 93 -3.97 14.85 -13.07
C ARG A 93 -4.01 14.87 -14.59
N GLU A 94 -3.17 14.04 -15.20
CA GLU A 94 -3.13 13.87 -16.63
C GLU A 94 -3.96 12.65 -17.06
N THR A 95 -4.51 12.71 -18.27
CA THR A 95 -5.19 11.56 -18.87
C THR A 95 -4.18 10.44 -19.14
N CYS A 96 -4.55 9.21 -18.81
CA CYS A 96 -3.70 8.07 -19.13
C CYS A 96 -3.62 7.88 -20.65
N PRO A 97 -2.42 7.59 -21.20
CA PRO A 97 -2.31 7.21 -22.61
C PRO A 97 -3.17 5.96 -22.85
N ARG A 98 -4.01 5.99 -23.89
CA ARG A 98 -4.83 4.84 -24.29
C ARG A 98 -3.90 3.76 -24.85
N GLY A 99 -3.42 2.88 -23.97
CA GLY A 99 -2.79 1.58 -24.24
C GLY A 99 -1.68 1.53 -25.30
N SER A 100 -0.44 1.33 -24.85
CA SER A 100 0.21 0.03 -25.11
C SER A 100 1.21 -0.24 -23.98
N LEU A 101 0.84 -1.10 -23.04
CA LEU A 101 1.87 -1.92 -22.39
C LEU A 101 2.34 -2.86 -23.50
N ARG A 102 3.56 -2.63 -23.99
CA ARG A 102 4.20 -3.47 -25.00
C ARG A 102 5.06 -4.51 -24.31
#